data_AF-A0A0E3WYZ9-F1
#
_entry.id   AF-A0A0E3WYZ9-F1
#
_cell.length_a   1.000
_cell.length_b   1.000
_cell.length_c   1.000
_cell.angle_alpha   90.00
_cell.angle_beta   90.00
_cell.angle_gamma   90.00
#
_symmetry.space_group_name_H-M   'P 1'
#
loop_
_entity.id
_entity.type
_entity.pdbx_description
1 polymer ?
#
loop_
_entity_poly.entity_id
_entity_poly.type
_entity_poly.pdbx_seq_one_letter_code
_entity_poly.pdbx_strand_id
1 'polypeptide(L)'
;MSESTQSNEISILDRNELVRNVITKHKRLLEEYNREFSGLEEKVKVLKEQVESSKKDKEDVLSRIELLKEKRQQLYHQAENTLEEMFDEIDEKLLDNKLMHGIKDDITKVKRAFDIDEEKKIVEELLNKLNGMGTQEEIQKAVQQIRTRVSEAITSSTELAGISGTENNLESAFQKAREELKELTPRHGWLDNRIKSHNEALEYWEKLPSSEDKTQEADA
;
A
#
# COMPACT_ATOMS: atom_id res chain seq x y z
N MET A 1 -76.33 20.55 -5.72
CA MET A 1 -75.17 19.71 -6.08
C MET A 1 -74.67 20.23 -7.41
N SER A 2 -73.65 21.08 -7.42
CA SER A 2 -73.03 21.57 -8.64
C SER A 2 -71.65 20.94 -8.72
N GLU A 3 -71.51 19.97 -9.62
CA GLU A 3 -70.22 19.40 -9.99
C GLU A 3 -69.44 20.47 -10.75
N SER A 4 -68.42 21.04 -10.10
CA SER A 4 -67.39 21.82 -10.78
C SER A 4 -66.47 20.85 -11.52
N THR A 5 -66.72 20.66 -12.82
CA THR A 5 -65.74 20.11 -13.74
C THR A 5 -64.58 21.09 -13.83
N GLN A 6 -63.52 20.78 -13.08
CA GLN A 6 -62.23 21.46 -13.18
C GLN A 6 -61.64 21.14 -14.55
N SER A 7 -61.85 22.04 -15.52
CA SER A 7 -61.21 21.98 -16.82
C SER A 7 -59.72 22.22 -16.63
N ASN A 8 -58.92 21.15 -16.67
CA ASN A 8 -57.48 21.27 -16.90
C ASN A 8 -57.28 21.75 -18.33
N GLU A 9 -57.28 23.08 -18.54
CA GLU A 9 -56.90 23.69 -19.81
C GLU A 9 -55.46 23.26 -20.15
N ILE A 10 -55.32 22.53 -21.26
CA ILE A 10 -54.02 22.13 -21.80
C ILE A 10 -53.45 23.35 -22.53
N SER A 11 -52.59 24.12 -21.84
CA SER A 11 -51.84 25.22 -22.45
C SER A 11 -50.65 24.66 -23.25
N ILE A 12 -50.63 24.90 -24.56
CA ILE A 12 -49.50 24.54 -25.43
C ILE A 12 -48.47 25.67 -25.34
N LEU A 13 -47.29 25.36 -24.80
CA LEU A 13 -46.19 26.32 -24.67
C LEU A 13 -45.67 26.77 -26.04
N ASP A 14 -45.25 28.03 -26.13
CA ASP A 14 -44.59 28.53 -27.33
C ASP A 14 -43.17 27.94 -27.49
N ARG A 15 -42.60 28.08 -28.70
CA ARG A 15 -41.28 27.51 -29.01
C ARG A 15 -40.17 28.07 -28.10
N ASN A 16 -40.18 29.36 -27.80
CA ASN A 16 -39.16 30.00 -26.99
C ASN A 16 -39.26 29.55 -25.53
N GLU A 17 -40.47 29.42 -25.00
CA GLU A 17 -40.74 28.84 -23.68
C GLU A 17 -40.29 27.38 -23.58
N LEU A 18 -40.55 26.57 -24.62
CA LEU A 18 -40.06 25.20 -24.70
C LEU A 18 -38.53 25.12 -24.69
N VAL A 19 -37.84 25.90 -25.52
CA VAL A 19 -36.37 25.94 -25.54
C VAL A 19 -35.82 26.40 -24.18
N ARG A 20 -36.40 27.44 -23.59
CA ARG A 20 -35.98 27.97 -22.28
C ARG A 20 -36.15 26.92 -21.17
N ASN A 21 -37.25 26.16 -21.19
CA ASN A 21 -37.49 25.05 -20.25
C ASN A 21 -36.51 23.89 -20.44
N VAL A 22 -36.16 23.56 -21.70
CA VAL A 22 -35.15 22.54 -22.01
C VAL A 22 -33.78 22.96 -21.48
N ILE A 23 -33.35 24.21 -21.74
CA ILE A 23 -32.08 24.77 -21.22
C ILE A 23 -32.04 24.69 -19.69
N THR A 24 -33.09 25.15 -19.01
CA THR A 24 -33.21 25.08 -17.54
C THR A 24 -33.09 23.64 -17.03
N LYS A 25 -33.74 22.68 -17.70
CA LYS A 25 -33.65 21.26 -17.34
C LYS A 25 -32.23 20.72 -17.50
N HIS A 26 -31.54 21.06 -18.60
CA HIS A 26 -30.14 20.66 -18.81
C HIS A 26 -29.22 21.24 -17.74
N LYS A 27 -29.36 22.53 -17.39
CA LYS A 27 -28.59 23.18 -16.32
C LYS A 27 -28.80 22.52 -14.97
N ARG A 28 -30.05 22.25 -14.57
CA ARG A 28 -30.36 21.56 -13.31
C ARG A 28 -29.73 20.16 -13.24
N LEU A 29 -29.86 19.37 -14.31
CA LEU A 29 -29.29 18.02 -14.36
C LEU A 29 -27.75 18.07 -14.31
N LEU A 30 -27.13 19.04 -14.97
CA LEU A 30 -25.68 19.25 -14.91
C LEU A 30 -25.23 19.59 -13.49
N GLU A 31 -25.94 20.46 -12.76
CA GLU A 31 -25.61 20.76 -11.36
C GLU A 31 -25.66 19.50 -10.48
N GLU A 32 -26.72 18.69 -10.61
CA GLU A 32 -26.88 17.44 -9.88
C GLU A 32 -25.75 16.45 -10.21
N TYR A 33 -25.48 16.21 -11.50
CA TYR A 33 -24.45 15.27 -11.93
C TYR A 33 -23.04 15.74 -11.58
N ASN A 34 -22.72 17.02 -11.76
CA ASN A 34 -21.40 17.55 -11.41
C ASN A 34 -21.13 17.43 -9.91
N ARG A 35 -22.13 17.70 -9.05
CA ARG A 35 -21.98 17.55 -7.60
C ARG A 35 -21.66 16.11 -7.21
N GLU A 36 -22.37 15.15 -7.77
CA GLU A 36 -22.10 13.72 -7.52
C GLU A 36 -20.73 13.31 -8.08
N PHE A 37 -20.44 13.74 -9.31
CA PHE A 37 -19.21 13.41 -10.01
C PHE A 37 -17.98 13.91 -9.27
N SER A 38 -17.95 15.15 -8.80
CA SER A 38 -16.80 15.69 -8.04
C SER A 38 -16.53 14.89 -6.76
N GLY A 39 -17.57 14.48 -6.05
CA GLY A 39 -17.41 13.64 -4.85
C GLY A 39 -16.92 12.22 -5.16
N LEU A 40 -17.26 11.70 -6.33
CA LEU A 40 -16.90 10.35 -6.75
C LEU A 40 -15.53 10.32 -7.44
N GLU A 41 -15.16 11.36 -8.18
CA GLU A 41 -13.84 11.56 -8.77
C GLU A 41 -12.75 11.55 -7.71
N GLU A 42 -12.91 12.31 -6.62
CA GLU A 42 -11.92 12.35 -5.54
C GLU A 42 -11.77 10.99 -4.88
N LYS A 43 -12.89 10.27 -4.63
CA LYS A 43 -12.84 8.90 -4.09
C LYS A 43 -12.14 7.94 -5.03
N VAL A 44 -12.45 7.97 -6.32
CA VAL A 44 -11.81 7.13 -7.34
C VAL A 44 -10.31 7.41 -7.41
N LYS A 45 -9.90 8.68 -7.32
CA LYS A 45 -8.50 9.09 -7.30
C LYS A 45 -7.78 8.54 -6.07
N VAL A 46 -8.31 8.77 -4.88
CA VAL A 46 -7.72 8.26 -3.62
C VAL A 46 -7.61 6.73 -3.65
N LEU A 47 -8.65 6.02 -4.12
CA LEU A 47 -8.61 4.56 -4.20
C LEU A 47 -7.56 4.06 -5.21
N LYS A 48 -7.37 4.74 -6.34
CA LYS A 48 -6.28 4.40 -7.29
C LYS A 48 -4.92 4.59 -6.65
N GLU A 49 -4.70 5.72 -5.98
CA GLU A 49 -3.44 5.98 -5.26
C GLU A 49 -3.20 4.95 -4.15
N GLN A 50 -4.26 4.54 -3.42
CA GLN A 50 -4.19 3.51 -2.40
C GLN A 50 -3.85 2.12 -2.97
N VAL A 51 -4.40 1.76 -4.12
CA VAL A 51 -4.10 0.50 -4.82
C VAL A 51 -2.62 0.46 -5.24
N GLU A 52 -2.11 1.53 -5.85
CA GLU A 52 -0.72 1.59 -6.29
C GLU A 52 0.27 1.63 -5.12
N SER A 53 -0.01 2.44 -4.09
CA SER A 53 0.83 2.50 -2.88
C SER A 53 0.84 1.17 -2.13
N SER A 54 -0.32 0.54 -1.89
CA SER A 54 -0.38 -0.75 -1.18
C SER A 54 0.40 -1.84 -1.92
N LYS A 55 0.36 -1.84 -3.26
CA LYS A 55 1.13 -2.79 -4.08
C LYS A 55 2.63 -2.55 -3.93
N LYS A 56 3.07 -1.29 -4.02
CA LYS A 56 4.48 -0.92 -3.85
C LYS A 56 4.98 -1.24 -2.45
N ASP A 57 4.24 -0.83 -1.42
CA ASP A 57 4.60 -1.06 -0.02
C ASP A 57 4.73 -2.57 0.26
N LYS A 58 3.86 -3.39 -0.33
CA LYS A 58 3.95 -4.85 -0.23
C LYS A 58 5.24 -5.39 -0.86
N GLU A 59 5.62 -4.91 -2.03
CA GLU A 59 6.86 -5.30 -2.70
C GLU A 59 8.10 -4.88 -1.89
N ASP A 60 8.08 -3.66 -1.34
CA ASP A 60 9.14 -3.14 -0.48
C ASP A 60 9.29 -3.98 0.81
N VAL A 61 8.18 -4.33 1.46
CA VAL A 61 8.17 -5.20 2.65
C VAL A 61 8.69 -6.61 2.33
N LEU A 62 8.24 -7.22 1.23
CA LEU A 62 8.70 -8.56 0.84
C LEU A 62 10.20 -8.57 0.55
N SER A 63 10.68 -7.54 -0.16
CA SER A 63 12.12 -7.36 -0.42
C SER A 63 12.91 -7.18 0.88
N ARG A 64 12.38 -6.40 1.82
CA ARG A 64 13.02 -6.20 3.14
C ARG A 64 13.08 -7.50 3.94
N ILE A 65 12.00 -8.29 3.92
CA ILE A 65 11.93 -9.61 4.58
C ILE A 65 13.04 -10.54 4.03
N GLU A 66 13.20 -10.61 2.71
CA GLU A 66 14.23 -11.44 2.08
C GLU A 66 15.64 -10.98 2.45
N LEU A 67 15.90 -9.67 2.35
CA LEU A 67 17.19 -9.08 2.74
C LEU A 67 17.54 -9.36 4.21
N LEU A 68 16.59 -9.26 5.13
CA LEU A 68 16.82 -9.52 6.55
C LEU A 68 17.08 -11.01 6.82
N LYS A 69 16.39 -11.91 6.13
CA LYS A 69 16.64 -13.37 6.21
C LYS A 69 18.04 -13.71 5.74
N GLU A 70 18.44 -13.20 4.58
CA GLU A 70 19.78 -13.43 4.03
C GLU A 70 20.85 -12.84 4.95
N LYS A 71 20.68 -11.58 5.39
CA LYS A 71 21.60 -10.91 6.30
C LYS A 71 21.79 -11.71 7.59
N ARG A 72 20.70 -12.18 8.21
CA ARG A 72 20.73 -13.04 9.41
C ARG A 72 21.58 -14.29 9.15
N GLN A 73 21.33 -14.99 8.05
CA GLN A 73 22.05 -16.23 7.71
C GLN A 73 23.55 -15.97 7.48
N GLN A 74 23.89 -14.92 6.74
CA GLN A 74 25.28 -14.54 6.47
C GLN A 74 26.02 -14.18 7.75
N LEU A 75 25.40 -13.42 8.66
CA LEU A 75 26.02 -13.03 9.92
C LEU A 75 26.33 -14.23 10.82
N TYR A 76 25.40 -15.18 10.94
CA TYR A 76 25.69 -16.41 11.69
C TYR A 76 26.74 -17.29 11.02
N HIS A 77 26.78 -17.34 9.68
CA HIS A 77 27.83 -18.05 8.96
C HIS A 77 29.20 -17.39 9.16
N GLN A 78 29.27 -16.06 9.18
CA GLN A 78 30.51 -15.33 9.48
C GLN A 78 30.98 -15.59 10.92
N ALA A 79 30.05 -15.61 11.89
CA ALA A 79 30.35 -15.96 13.27
C ALA A 79 30.91 -17.38 13.40
N GLU A 80 30.34 -18.34 12.66
CA GLU A 80 30.84 -19.72 12.59
C GLU A 80 32.23 -19.79 11.98
N ASN A 81 32.47 -19.12 10.85
CA ASN A 81 33.78 -19.10 10.20
C ASN A 81 34.85 -18.49 11.12
N THR A 82 34.57 -17.37 11.79
CA THR A 82 35.52 -16.79 12.75
C THR A 82 35.83 -17.75 13.89
N LEU A 83 34.85 -18.53 14.36
CA LEU A 83 35.10 -19.57 15.37
C LEU A 83 35.96 -20.71 14.82
N GLU A 84 35.77 -21.12 13.57
CA GLU A 84 36.58 -22.15 12.91
C GLU A 84 38.01 -21.67 12.65
N GLU A 85 38.21 -20.43 12.22
CA GLU A 85 39.53 -19.80 12.10
C GLU A 85 40.26 -19.79 13.45
N MET A 86 39.54 -19.53 14.55
CA MET A 86 40.14 -19.66 15.89
C MET A 86 40.60 -21.08 16.21
N PHE A 87 39.88 -22.12 15.77
CA PHE A 87 40.29 -23.51 15.98
C PHE A 87 41.59 -23.85 15.24
N ASP A 88 41.78 -23.29 14.05
CA ASP A 88 42.91 -23.63 13.18
C ASP A 88 44.16 -22.79 13.50
N GLU A 89 44.00 -21.53 13.89
CA GLU A 89 45.11 -20.57 14.02
C GLU A 89 45.66 -20.40 15.44
N ILE A 90 44.86 -20.66 16.47
CA ILE A 90 45.24 -20.42 17.88
C ILE A 90 45.77 -21.71 18.51
N ASP A 91 46.87 -21.61 19.26
CA ASP A 91 47.44 -22.76 19.99
C ASP A 91 46.38 -23.42 20.87
N GLU A 92 46.13 -24.71 20.62
CA GLU A 92 45.12 -25.53 21.30
C GLU A 92 45.26 -25.47 22.84
N LYS A 93 46.47 -25.23 23.38
CA LYS A 93 46.69 -25.07 24.82
C LYS A 93 46.05 -23.81 25.41
N LEU A 94 45.72 -22.83 24.58
CA LEU A 94 45.10 -21.57 24.97
C LEU A 94 43.57 -21.63 24.87
N LEU A 95 43.03 -22.68 24.24
CA LEU A 95 41.60 -22.86 24.01
C LEU A 95 41.01 -23.92 24.95
N ASP A 96 39.84 -23.60 25.53
CA ASP A 96 39.03 -24.62 26.18
C ASP A 96 38.20 -25.36 25.12
N ASN A 97 38.64 -26.55 24.72
CA ASN A 97 37.97 -27.39 23.72
C ASN A 97 36.48 -27.63 24.04
N LYS A 98 36.11 -27.79 25.32
CA LYS A 98 34.71 -28.02 25.69
C LYS A 98 33.88 -26.75 25.49
N LEU A 99 34.43 -25.60 25.87
CA LEU A 99 33.77 -24.31 25.68
C LEU A 99 33.61 -24.00 24.18
N MET A 100 34.66 -24.22 23.39
CA MET A 100 34.67 -24.00 21.94
C MET A 100 33.60 -24.83 21.23
N HIS A 101 33.54 -26.14 21.50
CA HIS A 101 32.47 -26.99 20.96
C HIS A 101 31.08 -26.54 21.43
N GLY A 102 30.95 -26.13 22.70
CA GLY A 102 29.69 -25.60 23.22
C GLY A 102 29.23 -24.30 22.54
N ILE A 103 30.16 -23.47 22.06
CA ILE A 103 29.88 -22.25 21.27
C ILE A 103 29.50 -22.64 19.84
N LYS A 104 30.22 -23.58 19.22
CA LYS A 104 29.90 -24.09 17.88
C LYS A 104 28.49 -24.70 17.82
N ASP A 105 28.12 -25.47 18.84
CA ASP A 105 26.78 -26.04 18.98
C ASP A 105 25.70 -24.97 19.06
N ASP A 106 25.93 -23.91 19.83
CA ASP A 106 24.98 -22.80 19.94
C ASP A 106 24.85 -22.01 18.64
N ILE A 107 25.95 -21.76 17.93
CA ILE A 107 25.92 -21.15 16.58
C ILE A 107 25.13 -22.04 15.60
N THR A 108 25.30 -23.36 15.70
CA THR A 108 24.53 -24.30 14.86
C THR A 108 23.04 -24.28 15.20
N LYS A 109 22.69 -24.19 16.49
CA LYS A 109 21.30 -24.11 16.95
C LYS A 109 20.65 -22.80 16.54
N VAL A 110 21.31 -21.66 16.74
CA VAL A 110 20.74 -20.33 16.43
C VAL A 110 20.46 -20.17 14.94
N LYS A 111 21.31 -20.73 14.07
CA LYS A 111 21.06 -20.78 12.61
C LYS A 111 19.75 -21.50 12.26
N ARG A 112 19.37 -22.49 13.06
CA ARG A 112 18.17 -23.33 12.87
C ARG A 112 16.95 -22.85 13.65
N ALA A 113 17.10 -21.86 14.54
CA ALA A 113 15.99 -21.28 15.27
C ALA A 113 15.01 -20.63 14.27
N PHE A 114 13.73 -20.94 14.43
CA PHE A 114 12.65 -20.35 13.64
C PHE A 114 11.89 -19.27 14.41
N ASP A 115 11.88 -19.39 15.73
CA ASP A 115 11.24 -18.45 16.63
C ASP A 115 12.26 -17.44 17.20
N ILE A 116 11.86 -16.17 17.29
CA ILE A 116 12.74 -15.09 17.74
C ILE A 116 13.08 -15.18 19.22
N ASP A 117 12.17 -15.69 20.06
CA ASP A 117 12.42 -15.79 21.50
C ASP A 117 13.34 -16.98 21.80
N GLU A 118 13.19 -18.09 21.06
CA GLU A 118 14.18 -19.17 21.05
C GLU A 118 15.56 -18.66 20.59
N GLU A 119 15.61 -17.90 19.50
CA GLU A 119 16.86 -17.33 18.97
C GLU A 119 17.56 -16.45 20.00
N LYS A 120 16.83 -15.52 20.64
CA LYS A 120 17.36 -14.64 21.69
C LYS A 120 17.94 -15.41 22.86
N LYS A 121 17.25 -16.47 23.31
CA LYS A 121 17.72 -17.30 24.42
C LYS A 121 19.04 -17.99 24.09
N ILE A 122 19.14 -18.60 22.90
CA ILE A 122 20.38 -19.25 22.45
C ILE A 122 21.50 -18.22 22.34
N VAL A 123 21.21 -17.01 21.83
CA VAL A 123 22.20 -15.94 21.74
C VAL A 123 22.68 -15.46 23.10
N GLU A 124 21.79 -15.35 24.09
CA GLU A 124 22.19 -15.00 25.45
C GLU A 124 23.14 -16.06 26.05
N GLU A 125 22.83 -17.35 25.87
CA GLU A 125 23.71 -18.46 26.28
C GLU A 125 25.07 -18.41 25.55
N LEU A 126 25.05 -18.15 24.24
CA LEU A 126 26.24 -18.00 23.40
C LEU A 126 27.13 -16.84 23.86
N LEU A 127 26.55 -15.66 24.09
CA LEU A 127 27.26 -14.47 24.56
C LEU A 127 27.87 -14.68 25.96
N ASN A 128 27.19 -15.44 26.82
CA ASN A 128 27.70 -15.83 28.12
C ASN A 128 28.89 -16.80 28.01
N LYS A 129 28.83 -17.79 27.11
CA LYS A 129 29.97 -18.69 26.84
C LYS A 129 31.18 -17.93 26.28
N LEU A 130 30.95 -16.96 25.39
CA LEU A 130 32.00 -16.10 24.84
C LEU A 130 32.73 -15.28 25.93
N ASN A 131 32.07 -14.93 27.04
CA ASN A 131 32.74 -14.28 28.18
C ASN A 131 33.73 -15.20 28.91
N GLY A 132 33.56 -16.52 28.80
CA GLY A 132 34.45 -17.52 29.41
C GLY A 132 35.72 -17.80 28.62
N MET A 133 35.91 -17.15 27.46
CA MET A 133 37.07 -17.37 26.60
C MET A 133 38.36 -16.75 27.16
N GLY A 134 39.49 -17.25 26.69
CA GLY A 134 40.82 -16.78 27.08
C GLY A 134 41.03 -15.28 26.92
N THR A 135 41.88 -14.68 27.76
CA THR A 135 42.14 -13.23 27.80
C THR A 135 43.21 -12.76 26.83
N GLN A 136 43.77 -13.67 26.04
CA GLN A 136 44.77 -13.38 25.01
C GLN A 136 44.17 -12.47 23.93
N GLU A 137 44.98 -11.54 23.41
CA GLU A 137 44.51 -10.51 22.48
C GLU A 137 43.85 -11.10 21.22
N GLU A 138 44.46 -12.12 20.62
CA GLU A 138 43.95 -12.81 19.44
C GLU A 138 42.58 -13.46 19.68
N ILE A 139 42.41 -14.12 20.84
CA ILE A 139 41.14 -14.71 21.27
C ILE A 139 40.10 -13.61 21.50
N GLN A 140 40.44 -12.55 22.22
CA GLN A 140 39.51 -11.45 22.52
C GLN A 140 39.05 -10.73 21.25
N LYS A 141 39.95 -10.55 20.27
CA LYS A 141 39.61 -9.97 18.97
C LYS A 141 38.57 -10.82 18.23
N ALA A 142 38.79 -12.12 18.14
CA ALA A 142 37.88 -13.03 17.47
C ALA A 142 36.54 -13.16 18.22
N VAL A 143 36.57 -13.24 19.56
CA VAL A 143 35.37 -13.20 20.41
C VAL A 143 34.55 -11.93 20.18
N GLN A 144 35.21 -10.77 20.06
CA GLN A 144 34.53 -9.51 19.79
C GLN A 144 33.91 -9.47 18.39
N GLN A 145 34.56 -10.08 17.40
CA GLN A 145 34.00 -10.22 16.05
C GLN A 145 32.75 -11.11 16.07
N ILE A 146 32.82 -12.29 16.69
CA ILE A 146 31.68 -13.21 16.84
C ILE A 146 30.52 -12.49 17.55
N ARG A 147 30.79 -11.81 18.67
CA ARG A 147 29.79 -11.04 19.43
C ARG A 147 29.10 -9.99 18.56
N THR A 148 29.88 -9.24 17.78
CA THR A 148 29.34 -8.22 16.87
C THR A 148 28.40 -8.86 15.85
N ARG A 149 28.82 -9.92 15.19
CA ARG A 149 28.02 -10.62 14.17
C ARG A 149 26.74 -11.22 14.73
N VAL A 150 26.81 -11.86 15.88
CA VAL A 150 25.65 -12.44 16.57
C VAL A 150 24.66 -11.35 17.00
N SER A 151 25.15 -10.23 17.51
CA SER A 151 24.29 -9.11 17.92
C SER A 151 23.61 -8.43 16.72
N GLU A 152 24.34 -8.26 15.62
CA GLU A 152 23.78 -7.76 14.35
C GLU A 152 22.74 -8.72 13.77
N ALA A 153 22.94 -10.04 13.93
CA ALA A 153 22.00 -11.06 13.48
C ALA A 153 20.70 -10.97 14.27
N ILE A 154 20.76 -10.88 15.60
CA ILE A 154 19.57 -10.68 16.45
C ILE A 154 18.83 -9.39 16.15
N THR A 155 19.56 -8.31 15.85
CA THR A 155 18.94 -7.05 15.44
C THR A 155 18.14 -7.25 14.15
N SER A 156 18.71 -7.98 13.19
CA SER A 156 18.04 -8.30 11.91
C SER A 156 16.83 -9.22 12.12
N SER A 157 16.94 -10.22 12.99
CA SER A 157 15.83 -11.13 13.35
C SER A 157 14.70 -10.41 14.09
N THR A 158 15.04 -9.44 14.95
CA THR A 158 14.05 -8.62 15.68
C THR A 158 13.29 -7.71 14.71
N GLU A 159 13.99 -7.07 13.77
CA GLU A 159 13.35 -6.29 12.72
C GLU A 159 12.45 -7.17 11.84
N LEU A 160 12.94 -8.35 11.44
CA LEU A 160 12.19 -9.31 10.65
C LEU A 160 10.88 -9.74 11.35
N ALA A 161 10.95 -10.04 12.65
CA ALA A 161 9.77 -10.37 13.44
C ALA A 161 8.78 -9.21 13.54
N GLY A 162 9.26 -7.97 13.58
CA GLY A 162 8.43 -6.77 13.62
C GLY A 162 7.68 -6.47 12.31
N ILE A 163 8.22 -6.91 11.17
CA ILE A 163 7.59 -6.69 9.85
C ILE A 163 6.89 -7.93 9.30
N SER A 164 7.15 -9.11 9.83
CA SER A 164 6.51 -10.36 9.39
C SER A 164 4.99 -10.28 9.60
N GLY A 165 4.22 -10.66 8.58
CA GLY A 165 2.76 -10.61 8.60
C GLY A 165 2.17 -9.26 8.17
N THR A 166 2.98 -8.20 8.04
CA THR A 166 2.50 -6.90 7.53
C THR A 166 2.08 -7.00 6.06
N GLU A 167 2.69 -7.91 5.29
CA GLU A 167 2.33 -8.19 3.89
C GLU A 167 0.88 -8.66 3.73
N ASN A 168 0.31 -9.34 4.74
CA ASN A 168 -1.08 -9.78 4.73
C ASN A 168 -2.04 -8.61 4.93
N ASN A 169 -1.69 -7.67 5.80
CA ASN A 169 -2.47 -6.45 6.02
C ASN A 169 -2.47 -5.57 4.76
N LEU A 170 -1.30 -5.44 4.11
CA LEU A 170 -1.17 -4.71 2.84
C LEU A 170 -1.97 -5.37 1.72
N GLU A 171 -1.94 -6.70 1.62
CA GLU A 171 -2.77 -7.44 0.66
C GLU A 171 -4.27 -7.24 0.91
N SER A 172 -4.70 -7.31 2.18
CA SER A 172 -6.11 -7.06 2.52
C SER A 172 -6.53 -5.63 2.18
N ALA A 173 -5.68 -4.64 2.43
CA ALA A 173 -5.95 -3.24 2.09
C ALA A 173 -6.03 -3.04 0.57
N PHE A 174 -5.12 -3.67 -0.18
CA PHE A 174 -5.12 -3.67 -1.64
C PHE A 174 -6.41 -4.25 -2.21
N GLN A 175 -6.83 -5.44 -1.74
CA GLN A 175 -8.06 -6.07 -2.24
C GLN A 175 -9.29 -5.23 -1.94
N LYS A 176 -9.40 -4.69 -0.72
CA LYS A 176 -10.50 -3.82 -0.34
C LYS A 176 -10.58 -2.57 -1.22
N ALA A 177 -9.47 -1.87 -1.40
CA ALA A 177 -9.43 -0.66 -2.24
C ALA A 177 -9.76 -0.98 -3.70
N ARG A 178 -9.28 -2.12 -4.21
CA ARG A 178 -9.56 -2.59 -5.57
C ARG A 178 -11.04 -2.95 -5.77
N GLU A 179 -11.66 -3.61 -4.80
CA GLU A 179 -13.09 -3.92 -4.84
C GLU A 179 -13.94 -2.65 -4.81
N GLU A 180 -13.65 -1.71 -3.90
CA GLU A 180 -14.35 -0.42 -3.86
C GLU A 180 -14.20 0.36 -5.17
N LEU A 181 -12.99 0.37 -5.75
CA LEU A 181 -12.74 1.02 -7.04
C LEU A 181 -13.56 0.37 -8.16
N LYS A 182 -13.67 -0.97 -8.16
CA LYS A 182 -14.46 -1.71 -9.15
C LYS A 182 -15.94 -1.37 -9.07
N GLU A 183 -16.49 -1.17 -7.87
CA GLU A 183 -17.88 -0.78 -7.66
C GLU A 183 -18.16 0.67 -8.08
N LEU A 184 -17.21 1.59 -7.86
CA LEU A 184 -17.40 3.02 -8.17
C LEU A 184 -17.15 3.36 -9.65
N THR A 185 -16.25 2.63 -10.32
CA THR A 185 -15.83 2.93 -11.70
C THR A 185 -17.00 2.99 -12.71
N PRO A 186 -18.01 2.10 -12.68
CA PRO A 186 -19.14 2.20 -13.59
C PRO A 186 -19.96 3.48 -13.42
N ARG A 187 -20.26 3.87 -12.17
CA ARG A 187 -21.03 5.10 -11.87
C ARG A 187 -20.22 6.34 -12.24
N HIS A 188 -18.92 6.32 -11.95
CA HIS A 188 -17.98 7.36 -12.35
C HIS A 188 -18.01 7.60 -13.86
N GLY A 189 -17.79 6.55 -14.65
CA GLY A 189 -17.78 6.63 -16.11
C GLY A 189 -19.15 6.99 -16.70
N TRP A 190 -20.25 6.54 -16.08
CA TRP A 190 -21.59 6.95 -16.50
C TRP A 190 -21.80 8.45 -16.30
N LEU A 191 -21.42 9.00 -15.15
CA LEU A 191 -21.56 10.43 -14.85
C LEU A 191 -20.70 11.28 -15.79
N ASP A 192 -19.43 10.92 -16.03
CA ASP A 192 -18.55 11.62 -16.95
C ASP A 192 -19.17 11.73 -18.36
N ASN A 193 -19.62 10.60 -18.90
CA ASN A 193 -20.29 10.58 -20.20
C ASN A 193 -21.60 11.38 -20.20
N ARG A 194 -22.37 11.32 -19.11
CA ARG A 194 -23.65 12.01 -19.01
C ARG A 194 -23.48 13.52 -18.91
N ILE A 195 -22.48 13.99 -18.16
CA ILE A 195 -22.12 15.41 -18.07
C ILE A 195 -21.71 15.92 -19.46
N LYS A 196 -20.82 15.21 -20.16
CA LYS A 196 -20.41 15.54 -21.54
C LYS A 196 -21.61 15.68 -22.48
N SER A 197 -22.48 14.66 -22.51
CA SER A 197 -23.69 14.67 -23.35
C SER A 197 -24.65 15.82 -23.00
N HIS A 198 -24.84 16.14 -21.72
CA HIS A 198 -25.70 17.26 -21.31
C HIS A 198 -25.09 18.63 -21.65
N ASN A 199 -23.76 18.78 -21.59
CA ASN A 199 -23.06 19.99 -22.01
C ASN A 199 -23.19 20.22 -23.53
N GLU A 200 -22.98 19.18 -24.34
CA GLU A 200 -23.17 19.24 -25.81
C GLU A 200 -24.61 19.63 -26.18
N ALA A 201 -25.60 19.01 -25.52
CA ALA A 201 -26.99 19.35 -25.73
C ALA A 201 -27.30 20.80 -25.30
N LEU A 202 -26.75 21.24 -24.16
CA LEU A 202 -26.94 22.62 -23.70
C LEU A 202 -26.36 23.62 -24.72
N GLU A 203 -25.15 23.37 -25.22
CA GLU A 203 -24.52 24.19 -26.25
C GLU A 203 -25.37 24.26 -27.53
N TYR A 204 -25.97 23.14 -27.95
CA TYR A 204 -26.89 23.10 -29.08
C TYR A 204 -28.13 23.98 -28.85
N TRP A 205 -28.80 23.83 -27.70
CA TRP A 205 -30.03 24.55 -27.39
C TRP A 205 -29.79 26.05 -27.15
N GLU A 206 -28.65 26.43 -26.60
CA GLU A 206 -28.27 27.84 -26.41
C GLU A 206 -27.93 28.54 -27.75
N LYS A 207 -27.47 27.79 -28.76
CA LYS A 207 -27.19 28.31 -30.11
C LYS A 207 -28.43 28.35 -31.02
N LEU A 208 -29.56 27.80 -30.60
CA LEU A 208 -30.77 27.82 -31.41
C LEU A 208 -31.25 29.28 -31.57
N PRO A 209 -31.37 29.82 -32.79
CA PRO A 209 -31.83 31.19 -32.97
C PRO A 209 -33.25 31.35 -32.41
N SER A 210 -33.45 32.40 -31.60
CA SER A 210 -34.79 32.84 -31.21
C SER A 210 -35.56 33.16 -32.47
N SER A 211 -36.80 32.68 -32.60
CA SER A 211 -37.59 32.80 -33.83
C SER A 211 -38.02 34.23 -34.19
N GLU A 212 -37.50 35.25 -33.51
CA GLU A 212 -37.80 36.66 -33.75
C GLU A 212 -36.94 37.29 -34.87
N ASP A 213 -35.78 36.71 -35.20
CA ASP A 213 -34.86 37.29 -36.21
C ASP A 213 -35.15 36.91 -37.67
N LYS A 214 -36.24 36.18 -37.96
CA LYS A 214 -36.54 35.73 -39.34
C LYS A 214 -37.81 36.30 -39.95
N THR A 215 -38.48 37.24 -39.29
CA THR A 215 -39.73 37.84 -39.82
C THR A 215 -39.59 39.30 -40.25
N GLN A 216 -38.41 39.93 -40.15
CA GLN A 216 -38.21 41.33 -40.56
C GLN A 216 -37.52 41.55 -41.91
N GLU A 217 -37.02 40.52 -42.60
CA GLU A 217 -36.36 40.67 -43.92
C GLU A 217 -37.21 40.26 -45.13
N ALA A 218 -38.51 40.02 -44.97
CA ALA A 218 -39.39 39.64 -46.09
C ALA A 218 -40.30 40.75 -46.63
N ASP A 219 -40.31 41.94 -46.02
CA ASP A 219 -41.06 43.12 -46.49
C ASP A 219 -40.20 44.39 -46.37
N ALA A 220 -39.27 44.60 -47.31
CA ALA A 220 -38.62 45.89 -47.58
C ALA A 220 -38.20 45.98 -49.06
#